data_AF-A0A0Q7WNN1-F1
#
_entry.id   AF-A0A0Q7WNN1-F1
#
_cell.length_a   1.000
_cell.length_b   1.000
_cell.length_c   1.000
_cell.angle_alpha   90.00
_cell.angle_beta   90.00
_cell.angle_gamma   90.00
#
_symmetry.space_group_name_H-M   'P 1'
#
loop_
_entity.id
_entity.type
_entity.pdbx_description
1 polymer ?
#
loop_
_entity_poly.entity_id
_entity_poly.type
_entity_poly.pdbx_seq_one_letter_code
_entity_poly.pdbx_strand_id
1 'polypeptide(L)'
;MDSIVFGPDLALGIPVLDQSHRIVFVMLEAMESLPRPAFDQACRELATEFIEHLREENSLMERIDYAAAQAHRAAHGNLLERVARALRLLRDNEEATARDVIRTLPGWLEAHINTMDLALAVAVSRLE
;
A
#
# COMPACT_ATOMS: atom_id res chain seq x y z
N MET A 1 20.12 -2.57 -3.81
CA MET A 1 18.98 -1.77 -4.31
C MET A 1 18.56 -0.97 -3.10
N ASP A 2 18.60 0.35 -3.19
CA ASP A 2 18.28 1.19 -2.03
C ASP A 2 16.85 0.90 -1.58
N SER A 3 16.66 0.71 -0.28
CA SER A 3 15.33 0.49 0.30
C SER A 3 14.53 1.77 0.14
N ILE A 4 13.36 1.69 -0.49
CA ILE A 4 12.43 2.82 -0.60
C ILE A 4 11.75 2.94 0.76
N VAL A 5 11.93 4.10 1.41
CA VAL A 5 11.36 4.40 2.73
C VAL A 5 10.44 5.61 2.64
N PHE A 6 9.47 5.69 3.55
CA PHE A 6 8.59 6.86 3.61
C PHE A 6 9.39 8.11 4.03
N GLY A 7 9.50 9.09 3.12
CA GLY A 7 10.19 10.36 3.34
C GLY A 7 9.28 11.58 3.17
N PRO A 8 9.80 12.80 3.42
CA PRO A 8 9.06 14.06 3.22
C PRO A 8 8.56 14.25 1.79
N ASP A 9 9.21 13.64 0.80
CA ASP A 9 8.86 13.62 -0.61
C ASP A 9 7.61 12.78 -0.93
N LEU A 10 7.25 11.83 -0.06
CA LEU A 10 6.04 11.01 -0.15
C LEU A 10 4.89 11.50 0.74
N ALA A 11 5.11 12.59 1.48
CA ALA A 11 4.07 13.17 2.33
C ALA A 11 3.09 14.01 1.49
N LEU A 12 1.80 13.71 1.63
CA LEU A 12 0.71 14.34 0.88
C LEU A 12 0.07 15.50 1.66
N GLY A 13 0.36 15.62 2.95
CA GLY A 13 -0.29 16.60 3.82
C GLY A 13 -1.71 16.20 4.25
N ILE A 14 -2.11 14.97 3.96
CA ILE A 14 -3.35 14.36 4.47
C ILE A 14 -2.96 13.42 5.62
N PRO A 15 -3.14 13.82 6.90
CA PRO A 15 -2.54 13.11 8.03
C PRO A 15 -2.88 11.63 8.10
N VAL A 16 -4.12 11.25 7.77
CA VAL A 16 -4.56 9.85 7.80
C VAL A 16 -3.86 9.01 6.73
N LEU A 17 -3.73 9.50 5.50
CA LEU A 17 -3.04 8.78 4.42
C LEU A 17 -1.53 8.71 4.69
N ASP A 18 -0.91 9.81 5.10
CA ASP A 18 0.52 9.86 5.45
C ASP A 18 0.87 8.93 6.62
N GLN A 19 -0.06 8.73 7.56
CA GLN A 19 0.12 7.77 8.65
C GLN A 19 0.10 6.34 8.13
N SER A 20 -0.92 5.96 7.34
CA SER A 20 -1.01 4.61 6.77
C SER A 20 0.17 4.28 5.85
N HIS A 21 0.59 5.21 4.98
CA HIS A 21 1.75 5.03 4.11
C HIS A 21 3.02 4.73 4.93
N ARG A 22 3.28 5.53 5.97
CA ARG A 22 4.42 5.32 6.86
C ARG A 22 4.38 3.95 7.53
N ILE A 23 3.21 3.52 8.02
CA ILE A 23 3.04 2.20 8.65
C ILE A 23 3.39 1.10 7.65
N VAL A 24 2.84 1.16 6.43
CA VAL A 24 3.07 0.14 5.39
C VAL A 24 4.55 0.07 5.00
N PHE A 25 5.24 1.19 4.79
CA PHE A 25 6.68 1.19 4.49
C PHE A 25 7.51 0.57 5.62
N VAL A 26 7.21 0.90 6.88
CA VAL A 26 7.87 0.31 8.06
C VAL A 26 7.65 -1.21 8.12
N MET A 27 6.43 -1.67 7.84
CA MET A 27 6.13 -3.11 7.79
C MET A 27 6.93 -3.81 6.69
N LEU A 28 6.96 -3.25 5.47
CA LEU A 28 7.69 -3.81 4.34
C LEU A 28 9.19 -3.92 4.61
N GLU A 29 9.79 -2.90 5.21
CA GLU A 29 11.20 -2.92 5.61
C GLU A 29 11.47 -4.01 6.67
N ALA A 30 10.64 -4.09 7.71
CA ALA A 30 10.79 -5.10 8.75
C ALA A 30 10.67 -6.53 8.19
N MET A 31 9.79 -6.74 7.21
CA MET A 31 9.51 -8.04 6.60
C MET A 31 10.71 -8.66 5.85
N GLU A 32 11.69 -7.87 5.40
CA GLU A 32 12.82 -8.37 4.61
C GLU A 32 13.61 -9.47 5.33
N SER A 33 13.72 -9.37 6.66
CA SER A 33 14.54 -10.26 7.49
C SER A 33 13.73 -11.25 8.35
N LEU A 34 12.39 -11.19 8.31
CA LEU A 34 11.56 -12.05 9.16
C LEU A 34 11.66 -13.53 8.75
N PRO A 35 11.91 -14.47 9.68
CA PRO A 35 11.79 -15.90 9.40
C PRO A 35 10.32 -16.35 9.38
N ARG A 36 10.03 -17.55 8.85
CA ARG A 36 8.73 -18.21 9.11
C ARG A 36 8.66 -18.73 10.55
N PRO A 37 7.50 -18.69 11.22
CA PRO A 37 6.18 -18.28 10.71
C PRO A 37 5.89 -16.76 10.83
N ALA A 38 6.83 -15.95 11.31
CA ALA A 38 6.63 -14.51 11.50
C ALA A 38 6.39 -13.78 10.17
N PHE A 39 7.07 -14.17 9.09
CA PHE A 39 6.83 -13.63 7.74
C PHE A 39 5.38 -13.85 7.27
N ASP A 40 4.82 -15.05 7.51
CA ASP A 40 3.42 -15.34 7.16
C ASP A 40 2.45 -14.45 7.93
N GLN A 41 2.74 -14.21 9.21
CA GLN A 41 1.93 -13.35 10.05
C GLN A 41 2.01 -11.89 9.59
N ALA A 42 3.20 -11.39 9.29
CA ALA A 42 3.39 -10.05 8.76
C ALA A 42 2.69 -9.86 7.39
N CYS A 43 2.66 -10.88 6.51
CA CYS A 43 1.89 -10.81 5.26
C CYS A 43 0.38 -10.66 5.50
N ARG A 44 -0.16 -11.31 6.55
CA ARG A 44 -1.58 -11.17 6.91
C ARG A 44 -1.87 -9.79 7.49
N GLU A 45 -1.01 -9.29 8.36
CA GLU A 45 -1.10 -7.94 8.92
C GLU A 45 -1.01 -6.88 7.82
N LEU A 46 -0.08 -7.04 6.88
CA LEU A 46 0.06 -6.15 5.72
C LEU A 46 -1.21 -6.14 4.86
N ALA A 47 -1.84 -7.30 4.67
CA ALA A 47 -3.10 -7.38 3.94
C ALA A 47 -4.22 -6.61 4.66
N THR A 48 -4.34 -6.78 5.97
CA THR A 48 -5.30 -6.03 6.80
C THR A 48 -5.06 -4.53 6.69
N GLU A 49 -3.79 -4.10 6.80
CA GLU A 49 -3.46 -2.68 6.79
C GLU A 49 -3.74 -2.03 5.44
N PHE A 50 -3.45 -2.71 4.33
CA PHE A 50 -3.87 -2.25 3.02
C PHE A 50 -5.40 -2.18 2.90
N ILE A 51 -6.14 -3.18 3.37
CA ILE A 51 -7.61 -3.16 3.27
C ILE A 51 -8.19 -1.94 4.00
N GLU A 52 -7.72 -1.66 5.22
CA GLU A 52 -8.21 -0.51 6.00
C GLU A 52 -7.79 0.82 5.38
N HIS A 53 -6.52 0.99 5.03
CA HIS A 53 -6.02 2.19 4.36
C HIS A 53 -6.80 2.51 3.08
N LEU A 54 -6.95 1.51 2.20
CA LEU A 54 -7.64 1.68 0.92
C LEU A 54 -9.14 1.93 1.12
N ARG A 55 -9.76 1.39 2.18
CA ARG A 55 -11.15 1.69 2.54
C ARG A 55 -11.33 3.16 2.91
N GLU A 56 -10.41 3.72 3.69
CA GLU A 56 -10.43 5.12 4.08
C GLU A 56 -10.23 6.06 2.88
N GLU A 57 -9.24 5.76 2.04
CA GLU A 57 -8.98 6.55 0.83
C GLU A 57 -10.13 6.46 -0.18
N ASN A 58 -10.70 5.28 -0.39
CA ASN A 58 -11.89 5.12 -1.25
C ASN A 58 -13.07 5.93 -0.72
N SER A 59 -13.27 5.95 0.60
CA SER A 59 -14.33 6.75 1.24
C SER A 59 -14.07 8.25 1.07
N LEU A 60 -12.81 8.70 1.11
CA LEU A 60 -12.44 10.08 0.83
C LEU A 60 -12.74 10.44 -0.63
N MET A 61 -12.33 9.60 -1.58
CA MET A 61 -12.63 9.80 -3.00
C MET A 61 -14.14 9.89 -3.29
N GLU A 62 -14.94 9.04 -2.65
CA GLU A 62 -16.40 9.06 -2.76
C GLU A 62 -17.01 10.34 -2.19
N ARG A 63 -16.56 10.78 -1.01
CA ARG A 63 -17.07 11.97 -0.34
C ARG A 63 -16.88 13.26 -1.14
N ILE A 64 -15.84 13.33 -1.96
CA ILE A 64 -15.50 14.53 -2.73
C ILE A 64 -15.90 14.41 -4.21
N ASP A 65 -16.64 13.36 -4.58
CA ASP A 65 -16.97 13.02 -5.97
C ASP A 65 -15.74 13.03 -6.88
N TYR A 66 -14.64 12.41 -6.43
CA TYR A 66 -13.36 12.46 -7.12
C TYR A 66 -13.45 11.86 -8.53
N ALA A 67 -13.16 12.68 -9.54
CA ALA A 67 -13.38 12.33 -10.94
C ALA A 67 -12.64 11.05 -11.40
N ALA A 68 -11.47 10.77 -10.84
CA ALA A 68 -10.65 9.61 -11.21
C ALA A 68 -10.85 8.39 -10.28
N ALA A 69 -11.86 8.40 -9.39
CA ALA A 69 -12.06 7.36 -8.37
C ALA A 69 -12.21 5.94 -8.93
N GLN A 70 -12.72 5.77 -10.15
CA GLN A 70 -12.80 4.44 -10.77
C GLN A 70 -11.41 3.86 -11.09
N ALA A 71 -10.54 4.64 -11.72
CA ALA A 71 -9.20 4.20 -12.08
C ALA A 71 -8.35 3.95 -10.82
N HIS A 72 -8.50 4.81 -9.81
CA HIS A 72 -7.82 4.68 -8.51
C HIS A 72 -8.22 3.40 -7.78
N ARG A 73 -9.53 3.12 -7.67
CA ARG A 73 -10.04 1.85 -7.11
C ARG A 73 -9.57 0.62 -7.89
N ALA A 74 -9.40 0.72 -9.20
CA ALA A 74 -8.85 -0.39 -9.98
C ALA A 74 -7.38 -0.65 -9.62
N ALA A 75 -6.57 0.39 -9.40
CA ALA A 75 -5.19 0.24 -8.92
C ALA A 75 -5.15 -0.42 -7.53
N HIS A 76 -6.05 -0.02 -6.63
CA HIS A 76 -6.24 -0.63 -5.30
C HIS A 76 -6.56 -2.13 -5.40
N GLY A 77 -7.48 -2.52 -6.29
CA GLY A 77 -7.81 -3.92 -6.53
C GLY A 77 -6.59 -4.76 -6.96
N ASN A 78 -5.79 -4.23 -7.89
CA ASN A 78 -4.57 -4.90 -8.33
C ASN A 78 -3.54 -5.08 -7.21
N LEU A 79 -3.40 -4.09 -6.31
CA LEU A 79 -2.56 -4.22 -5.12
C LEU A 79 -3.03 -5.35 -4.20
N LEU A 80 -4.33 -5.37 -3.88
CA LEU A 80 -4.91 -6.42 -3.02
C LEU A 80 -4.78 -7.82 -3.64
N GLU A 81 -4.90 -7.94 -4.95
CA GLU A 81 -4.66 -9.22 -5.66
C GLU A 81 -3.21 -9.70 -5.55
N ARG A 82 -2.23 -8.79 -5.60
CA ARG A 82 -0.80 -9.11 -5.38
C ARG A 82 -0.55 -9.62 -3.97
N VAL A 83 -1.09 -8.95 -2.95
CA VAL A 83 -0.95 -9.39 -1.55
C VAL A 83 -1.66 -10.72 -1.33
N ALA A 84 -2.87 -10.88 -1.87
CA ALA A 84 -3.59 -12.15 -1.84
C ALA A 84 -2.81 -13.27 -2.53
N ARG A 85 -2.12 -13.00 -3.65
CA ARG A 85 -1.23 -13.96 -4.31
C ARG A 85 -0.08 -14.39 -3.40
N ALA A 86 0.59 -13.46 -2.72
CA ALA A 86 1.65 -13.80 -1.76
C ALA A 86 1.13 -14.73 -0.65
N LEU A 87 -0.05 -14.45 -0.10
CA LEU A 87 -0.70 -15.30 0.91
C LEU A 87 -1.06 -16.70 0.37
N ARG A 88 -1.45 -16.83 -0.91
CA ARG A 88 -1.69 -18.14 -1.54
C ARG A 88 -0.39 -18.95 -1.64
N LEU A 89 0.67 -18.32 -2.18
CA LEU A 89 2.00 -18.93 -2.32
C LEU A 89 2.54 -19.45 -0.98
N LEU A 90 2.34 -18.70 0.11
CA LEU A 90 2.76 -19.14 1.44
C LEU A 90 2.04 -20.39 1.95
N ARG A 91 0.74 -20.54 1.63
CA ARG A 91 -0.01 -21.77 1.95
C ARG A 91 0.50 -22.97 1.16
N ASP A 92 0.96 -22.72 -0.06
CA ASP A 92 1.53 -23.73 -0.95
C ASP A 92 3.03 -23.99 -0.67
N ASN A 93 3.59 -23.40 0.41
CA ASN A 93 5.00 -23.46 0.82
C ASN A 93 6.00 -22.86 -0.20
N GLU A 94 5.54 -21.97 -1.07
CA GLU A 94 6.37 -21.22 -2.03
C GLU A 94 6.88 -19.89 -1.44
N GLU A 95 7.64 -19.97 -0.34
CA GLU A 95 8.10 -18.78 0.39
C GLU A 95 8.94 -17.82 -0.47
N ALA A 96 9.88 -18.36 -1.27
CA ALA A 96 10.76 -17.53 -2.10
C ALA A 96 9.94 -16.66 -3.08
N THR A 97 8.98 -17.27 -3.78
CA THR A 97 8.08 -16.57 -4.71
C THR A 97 7.19 -15.56 -3.98
N ALA A 98 6.70 -15.89 -2.77
CA ALA A 98 5.91 -14.97 -1.97
C ALA A 98 6.72 -13.72 -1.58
N ARG A 99 7.99 -13.91 -1.16
CA ARG A 99 8.90 -12.81 -0.87
C ARG A 99 9.19 -11.97 -2.12
N ASP A 100 9.35 -12.59 -3.29
CA ASP A 100 9.53 -11.86 -4.55
C ASP A 100 8.36 -10.92 -4.82
N VAL A 101 7.12 -11.37 -4.59
CA VAL A 101 5.94 -10.51 -4.69
C VAL A 101 6.00 -9.34 -3.71
N ILE A 102 6.28 -9.60 -2.42
CA ILE A 102 6.35 -8.55 -1.39
C ILE A 102 7.44 -7.51 -1.72
N ARG A 103 8.60 -7.94 -2.23
CA ARG A 103 9.69 -7.02 -2.61
C ARG A 103 9.33 -6.07 -3.77
N THR A 104 8.27 -6.34 -4.52
CA THR A 104 7.78 -5.40 -5.54
C THR A 104 6.88 -4.29 -5.00
N LEU A 105 6.39 -4.43 -3.76
CA LEU A 105 5.39 -3.52 -3.19
C LEU A 105 5.93 -2.11 -2.89
N PRO A 106 7.16 -1.91 -2.35
CA PRO A 106 7.67 -0.56 -2.10
C PRO A 106 7.69 0.32 -3.36
N GLY A 107 8.17 -0.22 -4.49
CA GLY A 107 8.20 0.51 -5.76
C GLY A 107 6.81 0.77 -6.36
N TRP A 108 5.85 -0.13 -6.13
CA TRP A 108 4.46 0.14 -6.50
C TRP A 108 3.87 1.27 -5.64
N LEU A 109 4.11 1.24 -4.33
CA LEU A 109 3.57 2.20 -3.38
C LEU A 109 4.12 3.61 -3.63
N GLU A 110 5.43 3.74 -3.83
CA GLU A 110 6.06 5.00 -4.22
C GLU A 110 5.44 5.58 -5.50
N ALA A 111 5.30 4.75 -6.54
CA ALA A 111 4.70 5.19 -7.80
C ALA A 111 3.23 5.59 -7.63
N HIS A 112 2.47 4.87 -6.80
CA HIS A 112 1.06 5.15 -6.52
C HIS A 112 0.91 6.49 -5.80
N ILE A 113 1.65 6.69 -4.71
CA ILE A 113 1.65 7.92 -3.91
C ILE A 113 2.00 9.13 -4.77
N ASN A 114 3.09 9.04 -5.54
CA ASN A 114 3.58 10.15 -6.36
C ASN A 114 2.72 10.47 -7.59
N THR A 115 1.69 9.66 -7.89
CA THR A 115 0.85 9.87 -9.08
C THR A 115 -0.62 10.00 -8.73
N MET A 116 -1.22 8.98 -8.14
CA MET A 116 -2.66 8.92 -7.89
C MET A 116 -3.02 9.64 -6.60
N ASP A 117 -2.33 9.32 -5.50
CA ASP A 117 -2.67 9.87 -4.18
C ASP A 117 -2.29 11.35 -4.10
N LEU A 118 -1.19 11.76 -4.76
CA LEU A 118 -0.84 13.17 -4.94
C LEU A 118 -1.93 13.93 -5.73
N ALA A 119 -2.49 13.34 -6.78
CA ALA A 119 -3.57 13.97 -7.54
C ALA A 119 -4.86 14.07 -6.70
N LEU A 120 -5.15 13.08 -5.85
CA LEU A 120 -6.22 13.15 -4.86
C LEU A 120 -5.95 14.25 -3.83
N ALA A 121 -4.74 14.37 -3.30
CA ALA A 121 -4.36 15.40 -2.33
C ALA A 121 -4.53 16.82 -2.89
N VAL A 122 -4.16 17.05 -4.15
CA VAL A 122 -4.42 18.31 -4.87
C VAL A 122 -5.90 18.58 -5.06
N ALA A 123 -6.74 17.54 -5.23
CA ALA A 123 -8.19 17.72 -5.32
C ALA A 123 -8.79 18.09 -3.96
N VAL A 124 -8.34 17.45 -2.88
CA VAL A 124 -8.78 17.73 -1.50
C VAL A 124 -8.45 19.16 -1.09
N SER A 125 -7.23 19.65 -1.37
CA SER A 125 -6.81 21.01 -0.99
C SER A 125 -7.55 22.13 -1.72
N ARG A 126 -8.32 21.82 -2.78
CA ARG A 126 -9.18 22.79 -3.48
C ARG A 126 -10.58 22.92 -2.87
N LEU A 127 -10.90 22.09 -1.89
CA LEU A 127 -12.18 22.10 -1.18
C LEU A 127 -12.12 22.93 0.12
N GLU A 128 -10.90 23.27 0.57
CA GLU A 128 -10.61 24.17 1.68
C GLU A 128 -10.58 25.64 1.22
#